data_AF-A0A534T0L5-F1
#
_entry.id   AF-A0A534T0L5-F1
#
_cell.length_a   1.000
_cell.length_b   1.000
_cell.length_c   1.000
_cell.angle_alpha   90.00
_cell.angle_beta   90.00
_cell.angle_gamma   90.00
#
_symmetry.space_group_name_H-M   'P 1'
#
loop_
_entity.id
_entity.type
_entity.pdbx_description
1 polymer ?
#
loop_
_entity_poly.entity_id
_entity_poly.type
_entity_poly.pdbx_seq_one_letter_code
_entity_poly.pdbx_strand_id
1 'polypeptide(L)'
;MLLEPPSAEIVRLFSGGPVLNPWRVDEAARVLLLLEDARREPAGAPARANDLYFVSDGRERIALLRGLALLPESDAALPAVRDSLRANAADLFAAAICENGYTSRHLPDDLFNQAVLKCAFVGLRLERIERVEERATPELARMLFAYVTEREHAGRSVGADLWPVIALHPIPGTVERIRNRLATAADPYERRMLEVALARAGR
;
A
#
# COMPACT_ATOMS: atom_id res chain seq x y z
N MET A 1 21.37 -4.15 32.76
CA MET A 1 21.23 -3.01 31.82
C MET A 1 20.84 -3.61 30.48
N LEU A 2 19.53 -3.80 30.28
CA LEU A 2 19.00 -4.31 29.02
C LEU A 2 19.20 -3.21 28.00
N LEU A 3 19.99 -3.48 26.95
CA LEU A 3 20.09 -2.59 25.81
C LEU A 3 18.68 -2.54 25.19
N GLU A 4 18.00 -1.41 25.34
CA GLU A 4 16.89 -1.11 24.45
C GLU A 4 17.41 -1.25 23.02
N PRO A 5 16.69 -1.94 22.12
CA PRO A 5 17.07 -1.96 20.72
C PRO A 5 17.16 -0.50 20.25
N PRO A 6 18.20 -0.12 19.48
CA PRO A 6 18.28 1.24 18.95
C PRO A 6 16.99 1.52 18.20
N SER A 7 16.30 2.59 18.57
CA SER A 7 15.15 3.10 17.83
C SER A 7 15.53 3.12 16.36
N ALA A 8 14.80 2.39 15.51
CA ALA A 8 15.16 2.23 14.10
C ALA A 8 15.35 3.62 13.49
N GLU A 9 16.60 3.99 13.21
CA GLU A 9 16.94 5.31 12.69
C GLU A 9 16.14 5.51 11.41
N ILE A 10 15.34 6.58 11.35
CA ILE A 10 14.55 6.90 10.16
C ILE A 10 15.54 7.39 9.11
N VAL A 11 16.10 6.46 8.34
CA VAL A 11 16.95 6.80 7.21
C VAL A 11 16.05 7.34 6.10
N ARG A 12 16.39 8.47 5.51
CA ARG A 12 15.66 9.07 4.37
C ARG A 12 16.54 9.11 3.14
N LEU A 13 15.95 8.97 1.95
CA LEU A 13 16.70 8.97 0.68
C LEU A 13 17.48 10.29 0.46
N PHE A 14 16.87 11.39 0.89
CA PHE A 14 17.44 12.73 0.98
C PHE A 14 16.68 13.51 2.06
N SER A 15 17.17 14.69 2.46
CA SER A 15 16.48 15.52 3.46
C SER A 15 15.04 15.85 3.01
N GLY A 16 14.05 15.46 3.80
CA GLY A 16 12.61 15.57 3.45
C GLY A 16 12.07 14.49 2.51
N GLY A 17 12.91 13.55 2.05
CA GLY A 17 12.52 12.44 1.19
C GLY A 17 11.86 11.26 1.92
N PRO A 18 11.46 10.20 1.18
CA PRO A 18 10.80 9.03 1.75
C PRO A 18 11.72 8.28 2.73
N VAL A 19 11.10 7.65 3.72
CA VAL A 19 11.78 6.82 4.72
C VAL A 19 12.23 5.50 4.09
N LEU A 20 13.53 5.22 4.16
CA LEU A 20 14.22 4.04 3.62
C LEU A 20 14.08 2.79 4.47
N ASN A 21 13.31 2.79 5.57
CA ASN A 21 13.33 1.67 6.52
C ASN A 21 12.74 0.34 6.01
N PRO A 22 12.34 0.21 4.73
CA PRO A 22 12.32 -1.11 4.07
C PRO A 22 13.22 -1.26 2.82
N TRP A 23 14.09 -0.29 2.52
CA TRP A 23 14.89 -0.25 1.30
C TRP A 23 16.29 -0.83 1.52
N ARG A 24 16.71 -1.70 0.61
CA ARG A 24 18.11 -2.12 0.54
C ARG A 24 18.97 -0.98 -0.01
N VAL A 25 20.25 -0.96 0.35
CA VAL A 25 21.20 0.06 -0.14
C VAL A 25 21.25 0.08 -1.66
N ASP A 26 21.22 -1.09 -2.31
CA ASP A 26 21.25 -1.20 -3.77
C ASP A 26 19.93 -0.75 -4.43
N GLU A 27 18.79 -0.84 -3.74
CA GLU A 27 17.53 -0.26 -4.20
C GLU A 27 17.57 1.28 -4.11
N ALA A 28 18.04 1.82 -2.98
CA ALA A 28 18.21 3.27 -2.81
C ALA A 28 19.17 3.87 -3.85
N ALA A 29 20.30 3.22 -4.10
CA ALA A 29 21.25 3.65 -5.12
C ALA A 29 20.62 3.69 -6.53
N ARG A 30 19.83 2.67 -6.90
CA ARG A 30 19.12 2.65 -8.19
C ARG A 30 18.09 3.76 -8.31
N VAL A 31 17.34 4.03 -7.24
CA VAL A 31 16.39 5.15 -7.24
C VAL A 31 17.12 6.49 -7.35
N LEU A 32 18.27 6.68 -6.69
CA LEU A 32 19.08 7.89 -6.88
C LEU A 32 19.57 8.06 -8.33
N LEU A 33 19.99 6.98 -8.98
CA LEU A 33 20.37 7.00 -10.40
C LEU A 33 19.18 7.37 -11.30
N LEU A 34 18.01 6.79 -11.05
CA LEU A 34 16.77 7.12 -11.75
C LEU A 34 16.40 8.60 -11.58
N LEU A 35 16.54 9.14 -10.36
CA LEU A 35 16.26 10.55 -10.08
C LEU A 35 17.27 11.49 -10.74
N GLU A 36 18.54 11.11 -10.78
CA GLU A 36 19.57 11.89 -11.47
C GLU A 36 19.36 11.89 -12.99
N ASP A 37 18.95 10.76 -13.57
CA ASP A 37 18.51 10.68 -14.98
C ASP A 37 17.32 11.62 -15.24
N ALA A 38 16.27 11.51 -14.42
CA ALA A 38 15.09 12.36 -14.52
C ALA A 38 15.41 13.85 -14.32
N ARG A 39 16.40 14.20 -13.50
CA ARG A 39 16.85 15.58 -13.31
C ARG A 39 17.54 16.13 -14.55
N ARG A 40 18.30 15.30 -15.27
CA ARG A 40 19.01 15.68 -16.51
C ARG A 40 18.07 15.76 -17.70
N GLU A 41 17.11 14.84 -17.77
CA GLU A 41 16.12 14.79 -18.85
C GLU A 41 14.71 14.58 -18.27
N PRO A 42 14.05 15.65 -17.79
CA PRO A 42 12.74 15.53 -17.15
C PRO A 42 11.63 15.05 -18.10
N ALA A 43 11.73 15.46 -19.36
CA ALA A 43 10.80 15.03 -20.39
C ALA A 43 10.89 13.50 -20.57
N GLY A 44 9.76 12.82 -20.46
CA GLY A 44 9.68 11.38 -20.67
C GLY A 44 10.30 10.51 -19.56
N ALA A 45 10.71 11.07 -18.42
CA ALA A 45 11.33 10.28 -17.34
C ALA A 45 10.45 9.11 -16.86
N PRO A 46 9.12 9.27 -16.64
CA PRO A 46 8.25 8.13 -16.33
C PRO A 46 8.15 7.09 -17.46
N ALA A 47 8.17 7.51 -18.72
CA ALA A 47 8.17 6.59 -19.86
C ALA A 47 9.48 5.78 -19.92
N ARG A 48 10.65 6.41 -19.69
CA ARG A 48 11.92 5.69 -19.60
C ARG A 48 11.95 4.72 -18.41
N ALA A 49 11.42 5.13 -17.26
CA ALA A 49 11.29 4.24 -16.09
C ALA A 49 10.41 3.01 -16.41
N ASN A 50 9.34 3.21 -17.17
CA ASN A 50 8.49 2.13 -17.68
C ASN A 50 9.27 1.18 -18.59
N ASP A 51 10.00 1.70 -19.56
CA ASP A 51 10.74 0.88 -20.51
C ASP A 51 11.85 0.07 -19.83
N LEU A 52 12.57 0.71 -18.89
CA LEU A 52 13.55 0.04 -18.03
C LEU A 52 12.93 -1.12 -17.25
N TYR A 53 11.72 -0.93 -16.70
CA TYR A 53 11.04 -1.98 -15.92
C TYR A 53 10.88 -3.27 -16.71
N PHE A 54 10.53 -3.19 -18.00
CA PHE A 54 10.26 -4.39 -18.81
C PHE A 54 11.53 -5.16 -19.20
N VAL A 55 12.70 -4.52 -19.20
CA VAL A 55 13.99 -5.16 -19.48
C VAL A 55 14.80 -5.50 -18.23
N SER A 56 14.34 -5.03 -17.06
CA SER A 56 15.01 -5.19 -15.78
C SER A 56 14.71 -6.50 -15.06
N ASP A 57 15.63 -6.90 -14.18
CA ASP A 57 15.42 -8.03 -13.26
C ASP A 57 14.47 -7.68 -12.10
N GLY A 58 14.16 -8.66 -11.24
CA GLY A 58 13.20 -8.47 -10.15
C GLY A 58 13.60 -7.38 -9.14
N ARG A 59 14.88 -7.23 -8.82
CA ARG A 59 15.35 -6.22 -7.85
C ARG A 59 15.34 -4.83 -8.45
N GLU A 60 15.73 -4.73 -9.72
CA GLU A 60 15.67 -3.48 -10.47
C GLU A 60 14.24 -3.00 -10.64
N ARG A 61 13.31 -3.90 -10.98
CA ARG A 61 11.87 -3.60 -11.07
C ARG A 61 11.30 -3.06 -9.77
N ILE A 62 11.66 -3.66 -8.63
CA ILE A 62 11.27 -3.17 -7.29
C ILE A 62 11.75 -1.73 -7.07
N ALA A 63 13.01 -1.44 -7.39
CA ALA A 63 13.58 -0.11 -7.26
C ALA A 63 12.87 0.90 -8.17
N LEU A 64 12.63 0.54 -9.44
CA LEU A 64 11.90 1.37 -10.40
C LEU A 64 10.49 1.72 -9.90
N LEU A 65 9.72 0.73 -9.45
CA LEU A 65 8.36 0.93 -8.93
C LEU A 65 8.34 1.90 -7.73
N ARG A 66 9.25 1.71 -6.77
CA ARG A 66 9.36 2.59 -5.59
C ARG A 66 9.81 4.01 -5.94
N GLY A 67 10.60 4.15 -7.01
CA GLY A 67 11.06 5.45 -7.52
C GLY A 67 9.99 6.25 -8.25
N LEU A 68 8.92 5.61 -8.77
CA LEU A 68 7.92 6.27 -9.62
C LEU A 68 7.26 7.48 -8.96
N ALA A 69 6.97 7.42 -7.66
CA ALA A 69 6.32 8.51 -6.92
C ALA A 69 7.19 9.78 -6.81
N LEU A 70 8.50 9.66 -7.07
CA LEU A 70 9.49 10.72 -6.99
C LEU A 70 9.81 11.34 -8.37
N LEU A 71 9.30 10.74 -9.45
CA LEU A 71 9.45 11.26 -10.82
C LEU A 71 8.44 12.39 -11.10
N PRO A 72 8.66 13.20 -12.16
CA PRO A 72 7.66 14.15 -12.63
C PRO A 72 6.31 13.47 -12.89
N GLU A 73 5.21 14.17 -12.59
CA GLU A 73 3.85 13.62 -12.70
C GLU A 73 3.51 13.25 -14.16
N SER A 74 3.12 11.99 -14.38
CA SER A 74 2.69 11.43 -15.67
C SER A 74 2.15 10.02 -15.44
N ASP A 75 1.21 9.56 -16.25
CA ASP A 75 0.70 8.18 -16.21
C ASP A 75 1.51 7.18 -17.08
N ALA A 76 2.61 7.63 -17.72
CA ALA A 76 3.36 6.83 -18.68
C ALA A 76 3.98 5.53 -18.11
N ALA A 77 4.16 5.43 -16.79
CA ALA A 77 4.63 4.21 -16.10
C ALA A 77 3.51 3.31 -15.56
N LEU A 78 2.24 3.59 -15.89
CA LEU A 78 1.12 2.76 -15.48
C LEU A 78 1.19 1.31 -16.03
N PRO A 79 1.75 1.02 -17.23
CA PRO A 79 1.93 -0.36 -17.69
C PRO A 79 2.81 -1.19 -16.74
N ALA A 80 3.93 -0.64 -16.24
CA ALA A 80 4.78 -1.31 -15.24
C ALA A 80 4.03 -1.63 -13.94
N VAL A 81 3.24 -0.69 -13.43
CA VAL A 81 2.38 -0.91 -12.25
C VAL A 81 1.38 -2.04 -12.53
N ARG A 82 0.68 -2.02 -13.66
CA ARG A 82 -0.30 -3.06 -14.01
C ARG A 82 0.34 -4.45 -14.11
N ASP A 83 1.54 -4.55 -14.69
CA ASP A 83 2.29 -5.80 -14.76
C ASP A 83 2.65 -6.34 -13.36
N SER A 84 3.26 -5.49 -12.53
CA SER A 84 3.67 -5.86 -11.17
C SER A 84 2.50 -6.29 -10.26
N LEU A 85 1.32 -5.69 -10.42
CA LEU A 85 0.12 -6.07 -9.66
C LEU A 85 -0.38 -7.47 -10.00
N ARG A 86 -0.11 -7.97 -11.21
CA ARG A 86 -0.47 -9.32 -11.68
C ARG A 86 0.57 -10.37 -11.30
N ALA A 87 1.78 -9.96 -10.92
CA ALA A 87 2.84 -10.88 -10.53
C ALA A 87 2.52 -11.62 -9.21
N ASN A 88 3.02 -12.85 -9.11
CA ASN A 88 2.98 -13.68 -7.89
C ASN A 88 4.20 -13.45 -6.97
N ALA A 89 4.98 -12.39 -7.21
CA ALA A 89 6.13 -12.03 -6.37
C ALA A 89 5.70 -10.99 -5.32
N ALA A 90 5.72 -11.37 -4.05
CA ALA A 90 5.22 -10.55 -2.94
C ALA A 90 5.94 -9.20 -2.82
N ASP A 91 7.27 -9.19 -2.94
CA ASP A 91 8.06 -7.96 -2.84
C ASP A 91 7.79 -6.99 -3.99
N LEU A 92 7.63 -7.52 -5.21
CA LEU A 92 7.30 -6.75 -6.41
C LEU A 92 5.89 -6.16 -6.31
N PHE A 93 4.94 -6.97 -5.87
CA PHE A 93 3.57 -6.53 -5.61
C PHE A 93 3.53 -5.42 -4.54
N ALA A 94 4.22 -5.62 -3.42
CA ALA A 94 4.30 -4.63 -2.34
C ALA A 94 4.96 -3.33 -2.81
N ALA A 95 6.02 -3.39 -3.61
CA ALA A 95 6.67 -2.21 -4.20
C ALA A 95 5.74 -1.41 -5.12
N ALA A 96 4.80 -2.08 -5.78
CA ALA A 96 3.83 -1.43 -6.66
C ALA A 96 2.72 -0.70 -5.90
N ILE A 97 2.33 -1.16 -4.71
CA ILE A 97 1.10 -0.68 -4.04
C ILE A 97 1.36 0.00 -2.68
N CYS A 98 2.33 -0.48 -1.90
CA CYS A 98 2.66 0.06 -0.58
C CYS A 98 3.66 1.22 -0.71
N GLU A 99 3.40 2.30 0.03
CA GLU A 99 4.18 3.54 0.02
C GLU A 99 4.44 4.05 -1.40
N ASN A 100 3.49 3.80 -2.31
CA ASN A 100 3.59 4.11 -3.72
C ASN A 100 2.53 5.13 -4.12
N GLY A 101 2.84 6.40 -3.89
CA GLY A 101 2.00 7.52 -4.28
C GLY A 101 1.67 7.53 -5.78
N TYR A 102 2.55 7.05 -6.66
CA TYR A 102 2.29 6.98 -8.09
C TYR A 102 1.09 6.08 -8.41
N THR A 103 1.07 4.87 -7.85
CA THR A 103 -0.05 3.93 -8.02
C THR A 103 -1.34 4.51 -7.47
N SER A 104 -1.29 5.15 -6.30
CA SER A 104 -2.47 5.77 -5.72
C SER A 104 -3.06 6.91 -6.57
N ARG A 105 -2.23 7.63 -7.34
CA ARG A 105 -2.66 8.75 -8.21
C ARG A 105 -3.14 8.30 -9.59
N HIS A 106 -2.51 7.27 -10.17
CA HIS A 106 -2.72 6.92 -11.58
C HIS A 106 -3.52 5.64 -11.82
N LEU A 107 -3.59 4.72 -10.86
CA LEU A 107 -4.30 3.45 -11.07
C LEU A 107 -5.82 3.69 -11.08
N PRO A 108 -6.59 3.23 -12.07
CA PRO A 108 -8.06 3.31 -12.07
C PRO A 108 -8.71 2.64 -10.85
N ASP A 109 -9.88 3.12 -10.43
CA ASP A 109 -10.55 2.67 -9.20
C ASP A 109 -10.84 1.16 -9.17
N ASP A 110 -11.26 0.57 -10.29
CA ASP A 110 -11.55 -0.87 -10.39
C ASP A 110 -10.29 -1.71 -10.13
N LEU A 111 -9.15 -1.30 -10.71
CA LEU A 111 -7.86 -1.96 -10.51
C LEU A 111 -7.29 -1.68 -9.12
N PHE A 112 -7.49 -0.48 -8.59
CA PHE A 112 -7.07 -0.12 -7.24
C PHE A 112 -7.82 -0.94 -6.19
N ASN A 113 -9.14 -1.09 -6.34
CA ASN A 113 -9.94 -1.94 -5.46
C ASN A 113 -9.44 -3.40 -5.44
N GLN A 114 -9.13 -3.96 -6.62
CA GLN A 114 -8.58 -5.31 -6.74
C GLN A 114 -7.19 -5.42 -6.10
N ALA A 115 -6.33 -4.42 -6.27
CA ALA A 115 -5.01 -4.38 -5.65
C ALA A 115 -5.10 -4.30 -4.11
N VAL A 116 -5.99 -3.46 -3.57
CA VAL A 116 -6.24 -3.36 -2.12
C VAL A 116 -6.78 -4.68 -1.56
N LEU A 117 -7.74 -5.31 -2.26
CA LEU A 117 -8.24 -6.63 -1.86
C LEU A 117 -7.12 -7.68 -1.88
N LYS A 118 -6.27 -7.69 -2.92
CA LYS A 118 -5.11 -8.59 -2.98
C LYS A 118 -4.14 -8.34 -1.81
N CYS A 119 -3.92 -7.09 -1.38
CA CYS A 119 -3.13 -6.77 -0.19
C CYS A 119 -3.68 -7.48 1.06
N ALA A 120 -5.01 -7.43 1.26
CA ALA A 120 -5.65 -8.13 2.38
C ALA A 120 -5.43 -9.66 2.31
N PHE A 121 -5.50 -10.26 1.12
CA PHE A 121 -5.23 -11.70 0.92
C PHE A 121 -3.79 -12.10 1.23
N VAL A 122 -2.81 -11.29 0.84
CA VAL A 122 -1.38 -11.57 1.08
C VAL A 122 -0.88 -11.09 2.44
N GLY A 123 -1.76 -10.53 3.28
CA GLY A 123 -1.44 -10.09 4.64
C GLY A 123 -0.65 -8.78 4.70
N LEU A 124 -0.71 -7.94 3.67
CA LEU A 124 -0.16 -6.58 3.72
C LEU A 124 -1.12 -5.65 4.44
N ARG A 125 -0.58 -4.77 5.28
CA ARG A 125 -1.35 -3.71 5.95
C ARG A 125 -1.82 -2.67 4.94
N LEU A 126 -3.11 -2.37 4.93
CA LEU A 126 -3.72 -1.33 4.10
C LEU A 126 -3.26 0.07 4.49
N GLU A 127 -2.83 0.29 5.74
CA GLU A 127 -2.24 1.57 6.19
C GLU A 127 -1.01 1.98 5.37
N ARG A 128 -0.35 1.01 4.73
CA ARG A 128 0.80 1.24 3.85
C ARG A 128 0.40 1.78 2.48
N ILE A 129 -0.88 1.68 2.12
CA ILE A 129 -1.36 2.09 0.80
C ILE A 129 -1.71 3.58 0.87
N GLU A 130 -0.96 4.39 0.14
CA GLU A 130 -1.24 5.83 0.06
C GLU A 130 -2.64 6.09 -0.51
N ARG A 131 -3.34 7.07 0.07
CA ARG A 131 -4.69 7.50 -0.34
C ARG A 131 -5.78 6.42 -0.28
N VAL A 132 -5.55 5.27 0.38
CA VAL A 132 -6.53 4.17 0.43
C VAL A 132 -7.90 4.59 0.96
N GLU A 133 -7.93 5.51 1.92
CA GLU A 133 -9.17 6.03 2.48
C GLU A 133 -9.86 7.03 1.54
N GLU A 134 -9.08 7.93 0.94
CA GLU A 134 -9.60 8.91 -0.02
C GLU A 134 -10.20 8.24 -1.26
N ARG A 135 -9.63 7.10 -1.64
CA ARG A 135 -10.06 6.29 -2.79
C ARG A 135 -10.99 5.14 -2.42
N ALA A 136 -11.43 5.07 -1.16
CA ALA A 136 -12.35 4.02 -0.76
C ALA A 136 -13.66 4.18 -1.53
N THR A 137 -14.06 3.12 -2.23
CA THR A 137 -15.33 3.06 -2.97
C THR A 137 -16.33 2.14 -2.25
N PRO A 138 -17.65 2.26 -2.50
CA PRO A 138 -18.62 1.31 -2.00
C PRO A 138 -18.30 -0.15 -2.38
N GLU A 139 -17.79 -0.33 -3.60
CA GLU A 139 -17.38 -1.65 -4.09
C GLU A 139 -16.17 -2.20 -3.31
N LEU A 140 -15.17 -1.37 -3.00
CA LEU A 140 -14.05 -1.79 -2.15
C LEU A 140 -14.51 -2.22 -0.77
N ALA A 141 -15.37 -1.43 -0.11
CA ALA A 141 -15.91 -1.79 1.20
C ALA A 141 -16.67 -3.12 1.14
N ARG A 142 -17.45 -3.35 0.08
CA ARG A 142 -18.17 -4.61 -0.17
C ARG A 142 -17.22 -5.79 -0.33
N MET A 143 -16.18 -5.63 -1.14
CA MET A 143 -15.14 -6.64 -1.36
C MET A 143 -14.41 -7.00 -0.06
N LEU A 144 -13.98 -6.01 0.72
CA LEU A 144 -13.28 -6.22 1.99
C LEU A 144 -14.19 -6.84 3.06
N PHE A 145 -15.45 -6.42 3.15
CA PHE A 145 -16.40 -7.02 4.09
C PHE A 145 -16.71 -8.49 3.75
N ALA A 146 -16.85 -8.81 2.46
CA ALA A 146 -17.01 -10.18 2.00
C ALA A 146 -15.76 -11.03 2.33
N TYR A 147 -14.55 -10.48 2.09
CA TYR A 147 -13.29 -11.12 2.47
C TYR A 147 -13.22 -11.41 3.97
N VAL A 148 -13.53 -10.44 4.82
CA VAL A 148 -13.55 -10.61 6.28
C VAL A 148 -14.52 -11.72 6.68
N THR A 149 -15.73 -11.72 6.12
CA THR A 149 -16.74 -12.75 6.41
C THR A 149 -16.25 -14.14 6.05
N GLU A 150 -15.64 -14.30 4.87
CA GLU A 150 -15.07 -15.59 4.42
C GLU A 150 -13.90 -16.06 5.31
N ARG A 151 -13.06 -15.13 5.77
CA ARG A 151 -11.96 -15.44 6.69
C ARG A 151 -12.48 -15.89 8.05
N GLU A 152 -13.46 -15.19 8.60
CA GLU A 152 -14.08 -15.51 9.89
C GLU A 152 -14.80 -16.86 9.86
N HIS A 153 -15.57 -17.16 8.81
CA HIS A 153 -16.21 -18.47 8.63
C HIS A 153 -15.20 -19.62 8.57
N ALA A 154 -14.02 -19.36 8.00
CA ALA A 154 -12.91 -20.31 7.97
C ALA A 154 -12.09 -20.36 9.28
N GLY A 155 -12.48 -19.62 10.32
CA GLY A 155 -11.75 -19.54 11.60
C GLY A 155 -10.38 -18.87 11.49
N ARG A 156 -10.15 -18.06 10.45
CA ARG A 156 -8.87 -17.42 10.18
C ARG A 156 -8.88 -15.96 10.64
N SER A 157 -7.72 -15.45 11.08
CA SER A 157 -7.56 -14.06 11.49
C SER A 157 -7.72 -13.08 10.32
N VAL A 158 -8.11 -11.85 10.65
CA VAL A 158 -8.29 -10.71 9.74
C VAL A 158 -7.48 -9.52 10.26
N GLY A 159 -6.94 -8.70 9.35
CA GLY A 159 -6.24 -7.48 9.71
C GLY A 159 -7.20 -6.45 10.30
N ALA A 160 -6.84 -5.84 11.43
CA ALA A 160 -7.68 -4.85 12.08
C ALA A 160 -7.83 -3.56 11.25
N ASP A 161 -6.83 -3.27 10.40
CA ASP A 161 -6.77 -2.12 9.51
C ASP A 161 -7.72 -2.19 8.30
N LEU A 162 -8.39 -3.33 8.10
CA LEU A 162 -9.47 -3.46 7.12
C LEU A 162 -10.72 -2.66 7.55
N TRP A 163 -11.01 -2.62 8.86
CA TRP A 163 -12.26 -2.05 9.38
C TRP A 163 -12.41 -0.56 9.12
N PRO A 164 -11.37 0.27 9.29
CA PRO A 164 -11.50 1.70 8.99
C PRO A 164 -11.77 2.01 7.52
N VAL A 165 -11.35 1.15 6.59
CA VAL A 165 -11.65 1.29 5.16
C VAL A 165 -13.08 0.82 4.86
N ILE A 166 -13.50 -0.32 5.41
CA ILE A 166 -14.89 -0.82 5.28
C ILE A 166 -15.88 0.21 5.82
N ALA A 167 -15.57 0.85 6.95
CA ALA A 167 -16.44 1.81 7.62
C ALA A 167 -16.66 3.13 6.86
N LEU A 168 -15.89 3.41 5.80
CA LEU A 168 -16.11 4.59 4.94
C LEU A 168 -17.33 4.44 4.05
N HIS A 169 -17.72 3.19 3.73
CA HIS A 169 -18.95 2.85 3.01
C HIS A 169 -19.63 1.66 3.70
N PRO A 170 -20.23 1.88 4.88
CA PRO A 170 -20.70 0.80 5.74
C PRO A 170 -21.83 0.02 5.07
N ILE A 171 -21.71 -1.31 5.12
CA ILE A 171 -22.73 -2.26 4.68
C ILE A 171 -23.57 -2.69 5.89
N PRO A 172 -24.85 -3.13 5.72
CA PRO A 172 -25.63 -3.65 6.83
C PRO A 172 -24.86 -4.67 7.69
N GLY A 173 -24.88 -4.47 9.01
CA GLY A 173 -24.14 -5.28 9.98
C GLY A 173 -22.69 -4.83 10.27
N THR A 174 -22.13 -3.88 9.50
CA THR A 174 -20.75 -3.38 9.72
C THR A 174 -20.55 -2.84 11.14
N VAL A 175 -21.43 -1.95 11.59
CA VAL A 175 -21.32 -1.30 12.91
C VAL A 175 -21.45 -2.31 14.05
N GLU A 176 -22.41 -3.22 13.96
CA GLU A 176 -22.60 -4.28 14.96
C GLU A 176 -21.36 -5.17 15.04
N ARG A 177 -20.80 -5.58 13.90
CA ARG A 177 -19.60 -6.41 13.85
C ARG A 177 -18.39 -5.69 14.42
N ILE A 178 -18.19 -4.40 14.13
CA ILE A 178 -17.13 -3.58 14.75
C ILE A 178 -17.30 -3.54 16.27
N ARG A 179 -18.52 -3.30 16.79
CA ARG A 179 -18.78 -3.28 18.24
C ARG A 179 -18.50 -4.62 18.91
N ASN A 180 -18.94 -5.72 18.29
CA ASN A 180 -18.71 -7.07 18.81
C ASN A 180 -17.22 -7.40 18.88
N ARG A 181 -16.44 -7.02 17.86
CA ARG A 181 -14.97 -7.19 17.88
C ARG A 181 -14.32 -6.29 18.92
N LEU A 182 -14.78 -5.04 19.07
CA LEU A 182 -14.21 -4.10 20.04
C LEU A 182 -14.40 -4.57 21.49
N ALA A 183 -15.51 -5.27 21.78
CA ALA A 183 -15.79 -5.84 23.09
C ALA A 183 -14.80 -6.96 23.49
N THR A 184 -14.19 -7.64 22.51
CA THR A 184 -13.25 -8.75 22.73
C THR A 184 -11.81 -8.44 22.35
N ALA A 185 -11.54 -7.26 21.75
CA ALA A 185 -10.22 -6.83 21.32
C ALA A 185 -9.28 -6.62 22.52
N ALA A 186 -8.30 -7.52 22.65
CA ALA A 186 -7.24 -7.44 23.67
C ALA A 186 -6.00 -6.68 23.16
N ASP A 187 -5.73 -6.72 21.86
CA ASP A 187 -4.59 -6.03 21.26
C ASP A 187 -4.84 -4.51 21.16
N PRO A 188 -3.95 -3.65 21.69
CA PRO A 188 -4.14 -2.20 21.65
C PRO A 188 -4.25 -1.62 20.23
N TYR A 189 -3.53 -2.21 19.27
CA TYR A 189 -3.60 -1.77 17.88
C TYR A 189 -4.94 -2.16 17.23
N GLU A 190 -5.40 -3.40 17.40
CA GLU A 190 -6.73 -3.83 16.94
C GLU A 190 -7.81 -2.95 17.54
N ARG A 191 -7.76 -2.70 18.85
CA ARG A 191 -8.70 -1.82 19.54
C ARG A 191 -8.74 -0.43 18.91
N ARG A 192 -7.57 0.17 18.69
CA ARG A 192 -7.43 1.49 18.07
C ARG A 192 -8.07 1.54 16.68
N MET A 193 -7.81 0.54 15.84
CA MET A 193 -8.38 0.50 14.49
C MET A 193 -9.89 0.33 14.52
N LEU A 194 -10.43 -0.49 15.43
CA LEU A 194 -11.88 -0.65 15.58
C LEU A 194 -12.56 0.64 16.08
N GLU A 195 -11.92 1.40 16.98
CA GLU A 195 -12.42 2.71 17.43
C GLU A 195 -12.46 3.73 16.28
N VAL A 196 -11.42 3.78 15.46
CA VAL A 196 -11.38 4.61 14.25
C VAL A 196 -12.48 4.21 13.27
N ALA A 197 -12.68 2.91 13.06
CA ALA A 197 -13.73 2.39 12.19
C ALA A 197 -15.13 2.80 12.70
N LEU A 198 -15.38 2.70 14.00
CA LEU A 198 -16.66 3.09 14.59
C LEU A 198 -16.94 4.59 14.40
N ALA A 199 -15.92 5.43 14.57
CA ALA A 199 -16.03 6.89 14.37
C ALA A 199 -16.29 7.28 12.91
N ARG A 200 -15.92 6.43 11.94
CA ARG A 200 -16.18 6.64 10.51
C ARG A 200 -17.57 6.20 10.10
N ALA A 201 -18.01 5.04 10.60
CA ALA A 201 -19.33 4.48 10.26
C ALA A 201 -20.51 5.29 10.82
N GLY A 202 -20.27 6.23 11.74
CA GLY A 202 -21.27 7.14 12.29
C GLY A 202 -21.37 8.51 11.60
N ARG A 203 -20.61 8.75 10.53
CA ARG A 203 -20.71 9.95 9.69
C ARG A 203 -21.65 9.70 8.53
#